data_AF-A0ABD5U8H4-F1
#
_entry.id   AF-A0ABD5U8H4-F1
#
_cell.length_a   1.000
_cell.length_b   1.000
_cell.length_c   1.000
_cell.angle_alpha   90.00
_cell.angle_beta   90.00
_cell.angle_gamma   90.00
#
_symmetry.space_group_name_H-M   'P 1'
#
loop_
_entity.id
_entity.type
_entity.pdbx_description
1 polymer ?
#
loop_
_entity_poly.entity_id
_entity_poly.type
_entity_poly.pdbx_seq_one_letter_code
_entity_poly.pdbx_strand_id
1 'polypeptide(L)'
;MIGADNQTCDTDTNSDEFCLAEFIDDRSSLFGTMGVFVAVAAYLSRAQPGPITDAELMLKAGYTASLGLALLILFLIYWSMRNEFGTWTDLRRAHMQLHNWTLTVFTGFTGLLILSVTHLVTLNDPVVFLLLLTGTAVFSLIAFTSVVYGVGRRVPRSPLWRIPTMFVVCSVVLAVSAYVRNQYLAGIEITTIQDLTFADPVPIVLMLTMVIVATIQSLAAVSLIATILGIPIVAIDKIRGVSP
;
A
#
# COMPACT_ATOMS: atom_id res chain seq x y z
N MET A 1 0.15 17.21 -37.73
CA MET A 1 -0.47 18.47 -37.27
C MET A 1 -1.96 18.36 -37.48
N ILE A 2 -2.66 17.86 -36.46
CA ILE A 2 -4.11 17.95 -36.33
C ILE A 2 -4.26 18.72 -35.02
N GLY A 3 -4.74 19.96 -35.11
CA GLY A 3 -5.01 20.80 -33.95
C GLY A 3 -6.08 20.13 -33.13
N ALA A 4 -5.73 19.76 -31.89
CA ALA A 4 -6.73 19.47 -30.89
C ALA A 4 -7.38 20.82 -30.54
N ASP A 5 -8.66 20.93 -30.86
CA ASP A 5 -9.48 22.08 -30.49
C ASP A 5 -9.36 22.35 -28.99
N ASN A 6 -8.99 23.58 -28.70
CA ASN A 6 -8.89 24.17 -27.38
C ASN A 6 -10.30 24.23 -26.79
N GLN A 7 -10.75 23.16 -26.13
CA GLN A 7 -11.97 23.20 -25.32
C GLN A 7 -11.62 23.93 -24.02
N THR A 8 -11.55 25.26 -24.11
CA THR A 8 -11.45 26.15 -22.96
C THR A 8 -12.69 25.92 -22.09
N CYS A 9 -12.48 25.29 -20.93
CA CYS A 9 -13.37 25.50 -19.79
C CYS A 9 -13.33 26.99 -19.50
N ASP A 10 -14.32 27.73 -19.99
CA ASP A 10 -14.34 29.20 -19.99
C ASP A 10 -14.10 29.72 -18.57
N THR A 11 -12.99 30.44 -18.42
CA THR A 11 -12.56 31.10 -17.18
C THR A 11 -13.37 32.36 -16.92
N ASP A 12 -14.70 32.26 -16.89
CA ASP A 12 -15.55 33.34 -16.40
C ASP A 12 -16.82 32.79 -15.72
N THR A 13 -16.90 33.04 -14.41
CA THR A 13 -18.09 32.94 -13.54
C THR A 13 -18.60 31.55 -13.11
N ASN A 14 -17.83 30.84 -12.28
CA ASN A 14 -18.26 30.24 -11.00
C ASN A 14 -17.13 29.38 -10.41
N SER A 15 -16.75 29.60 -9.15
CA SER A 15 -15.71 28.84 -8.44
C SER A 15 -16.03 27.35 -8.20
N ASP A 16 -17.12 26.85 -8.77
CA ASP A 16 -17.76 25.57 -8.40
C ASP A 16 -17.87 24.61 -9.60
N GLU A 17 -17.29 24.96 -10.76
CA GLU A 17 -17.32 24.15 -11.99
C GLU A 17 -16.03 23.33 -12.15
N PHE A 18 -16.19 22.00 -12.20
CA PHE A 18 -15.07 21.06 -12.31
C PHE A 18 -14.86 20.62 -13.76
N CYS A 19 -13.72 21.01 -14.33
CA CYS A 19 -13.35 20.64 -15.69
C CYS A 19 -12.76 19.23 -15.73
N LEU A 20 -13.62 18.21 -15.90
CA LEU A 20 -13.18 16.81 -15.95
C LEU A 20 -12.18 16.55 -17.10
N ALA A 21 -12.31 17.25 -18.22
CA ALA A 21 -11.41 17.08 -19.36
C ALA A 21 -9.97 17.50 -19.03
N GLU A 22 -9.80 18.67 -18.42
CA GLU A 22 -8.50 19.17 -17.94
C GLU A 22 -7.93 18.26 -16.84
N PHE A 23 -8.76 17.83 -15.89
CA PHE A 23 -8.35 16.88 -14.86
C PHE A 23 -7.83 15.56 -15.45
N ILE A 24 -8.52 15.01 -16.45
CA ILE A 24 -8.11 13.76 -17.11
C ILE A 24 -6.82 13.97 -17.88
N ASP A 25 -6.62 15.11 -18.55
CA ASP A 25 -5.40 15.38 -19.30
C ASP A 25 -4.19 15.52 -18.36
N ASP A 26 -4.33 16.31 -17.30
CA ASP A 26 -3.31 16.54 -16.26
C ASP A 26 -2.95 15.27 -15.49
N ARG A 27 -3.92 14.36 -15.33
CA ARG A 27 -3.76 13.11 -14.57
C ARG A 27 -3.79 11.87 -15.45
N SER A 28 -3.63 12.03 -16.77
CA SER A 28 -3.69 10.97 -17.79
C SER A 28 -2.75 9.80 -17.51
N SER A 29 -1.60 10.06 -16.90
CA SER A 29 -0.64 9.05 -16.44
C SER A 29 -1.21 8.07 -15.40
N LEU A 30 -2.09 8.53 -14.50
CA LEU A 30 -2.76 7.67 -13.50
C LEU A 30 -3.76 6.73 -14.18
N PHE A 31 -4.44 7.20 -15.22
CA PHE A 31 -5.37 6.38 -16.00
C PHE A 31 -4.66 5.39 -16.92
N GLY A 32 -3.56 5.81 -17.56
CA GLY A 32 -2.72 4.93 -18.37
C GLY A 32 -2.14 3.78 -17.55
N THR A 33 -1.64 4.07 -16.35
CA THR A 33 -1.18 3.02 -15.43
C THR A 33 -2.32 2.08 -15.04
N MET A 34 -3.50 2.60 -14.69
CA MET A 34 -4.69 1.78 -14.40
C MET A 34 -5.02 0.79 -15.53
N GLY A 35 -5.04 1.27 -16.78
CA GLY A 35 -5.35 0.44 -17.95
C GLY A 35 -4.36 -0.70 -18.16
N VAL A 36 -3.05 -0.43 -17.98
CA VAL A 36 -2.01 -1.47 -18.08
C VAL A 36 -2.24 -2.57 -17.04
N PHE A 37 -2.55 -2.22 -15.80
CA PHE A 37 -2.75 -3.21 -14.75
C PHE A 37 -4.05 -4.00 -14.88
N VAL A 38 -5.12 -3.37 -15.35
CA VAL A 38 -6.37 -4.08 -15.71
C VAL A 38 -6.10 -5.08 -16.83
N ALA A 39 -5.31 -4.72 -17.84
CA ALA A 39 -4.92 -5.63 -18.91
C ALA A 39 -4.07 -6.80 -18.40
N VAL A 40 -3.12 -6.54 -17.49
CA VAL A 40 -2.34 -7.60 -16.83
C VAL A 40 -3.23 -8.53 -16.00
N ALA A 41 -4.19 -7.98 -15.24
CA ALA A 41 -5.14 -8.77 -14.46
C ALA A 41 -6.04 -9.64 -15.35
N ALA A 42 -6.53 -9.09 -16.47
CA ALA A 42 -7.33 -9.82 -17.45
C ALA A 42 -6.52 -10.88 -18.20
N TYR A 43 -5.22 -10.65 -18.41
CA TYR A 43 -4.31 -11.63 -18.98
C TYR A 43 -4.08 -12.78 -18.00
N LEU A 44 -3.78 -12.46 -16.74
CA LEU A 44 -3.62 -13.44 -15.67
C LEU A 44 -4.91 -14.24 -15.45
N SER A 45 -6.09 -13.62 -15.62
CA SER A 45 -7.35 -14.35 -15.46
C SER A 45 -7.67 -15.37 -16.54
N ARG A 46 -7.00 -15.26 -17.68
CA ARG A 46 -7.10 -16.22 -18.79
C ARG A 46 -5.95 -17.22 -18.80
N ALA A 47 -4.90 -16.99 -18.03
CA ALA A 47 -3.79 -17.93 -17.90
C ALA A 47 -4.26 -19.14 -17.07
N GLN A 48 -4.38 -20.30 -17.72
CA GLN A 48 -4.73 -21.54 -17.02
C GLN A 48 -3.56 -21.95 -16.10
N PRO A 49 -3.80 -22.20 -14.80
CA PRO A 49 -2.78 -22.73 -13.93
C PRO A 49 -2.37 -24.12 -14.43
N GLY A 50 -1.09 -24.29 -14.74
CA GLY A 50 -0.51 -25.62 -14.98
C GLY A 50 -0.55 -26.47 -13.69
N PRO A 51 -0.37 -27.80 -13.79
CA PRO A 51 -0.54 -28.75 -12.68
C PRO A 51 0.55 -28.66 -11.57
N ILE A 52 1.29 -27.56 -11.51
CA ILE A 52 2.35 -27.35 -10.53
C ILE A 52 1.84 -26.32 -9.50
N THR A 53 1.87 -26.70 -8.23
CA THR A 53 1.39 -25.94 -7.06
C THR A 53 1.88 -24.48 -7.01
N ASP A 54 3.02 -24.17 -7.63
CA ASP A 54 3.59 -22.81 -7.69
C ASP A 54 2.84 -21.88 -8.66
N ALA A 55 2.25 -22.39 -9.73
CA ALA A 55 1.55 -21.58 -10.73
C ALA A 55 0.25 -21.00 -10.16
N GLU A 56 -0.44 -21.76 -9.32
CA GLU A 56 -1.67 -21.32 -8.66
C GLU A 56 -1.39 -20.22 -7.62
N LEU A 57 -0.32 -20.35 -6.84
CA LEU A 57 0.12 -19.31 -5.90
C LEU A 57 0.53 -18.04 -6.64
N MET A 58 1.26 -18.17 -7.75
CA MET A 58 1.71 -17.03 -8.56
C MET A 58 0.54 -16.27 -9.21
N LEU A 59 -0.48 -16.99 -9.68
CA LEU A 59 -1.74 -16.41 -10.17
C LEU A 59 -2.49 -15.67 -9.06
N LYS A 60 -2.64 -16.29 -7.89
CA LYS A 60 -3.30 -15.68 -6.72
C LYS A 60 -2.57 -14.43 -6.22
N ALA A 61 -1.23 -14.44 -6.21
CA ALA A 61 -0.42 -13.27 -5.90
C ALA A 61 -0.60 -12.15 -6.95
N GLY A 62 -0.66 -12.50 -8.24
CA GLY A 62 -0.92 -11.56 -9.33
C GLY A 62 -2.27 -10.86 -9.22
N TYR A 63 -3.33 -11.60 -8.89
CA TYR A 63 -4.65 -11.02 -8.61
C TYR A 63 -4.61 -10.05 -7.42
N THR A 64 -3.96 -10.46 -6.33
CA THR A 64 -3.82 -9.63 -5.13
C THR A 64 -3.10 -8.32 -5.44
N ALA A 65 -2.00 -8.38 -6.18
CA ALA A 65 -1.23 -7.21 -6.60
C ALA A 65 -2.07 -6.28 -7.51
N SER A 66 -2.81 -6.84 -8.46
CA SER A 66 -3.67 -6.05 -9.35
C SER A 66 -4.80 -5.33 -8.61
N LEU A 67 -5.44 -5.99 -7.63
CA LEU A 67 -6.48 -5.38 -6.81
C LEU A 67 -5.93 -4.30 -5.89
N GLY A 68 -4.81 -4.58 -5.20
CA GLY A 68 -4.16 -3.61 -4.33
C GLY A 68 -3.76 -2.34 -5.08
N LEU A 69 -3.28 -2.49 -6.31
CA LEU A 69 -2.90 -1.38 -7.15
C LEU A 69 -4.10 -0.63 -7.76
N ALA A 70 -5.18 -1.33 -8.12
CA ALA A 70 -6.44 -0.69 -8.52
C ALA A 70 -7.03 0.17 -7.40
N LEU A 71 -6.99 -0.32 -6.15
CA LEU A 71 -7.39 0.46 -4.96
C LEU A 71 -6.49 1.67 -4.73
N LEU A 72 -5.17 1.53 -4.91
CA LEU A 72 -4.23 2.63 -4.79
C LEU A 72 -4.50 3.72 -5.84
N ILE A 73 -4.73 3.33 -7.10
CA ILE A 73 -5.03 4.30 -8.16
C ILE A 73 -6.34 5.02 -7.88
N LEU A 74 -7.39 4.32 -7.44
CA LEU A 74 -8.63 4.96 -7.01
C LEU A 74 -8.37 6.00 -5.93
N PHE A 75 -7.62 5.59 -4.91
CA PHE A 75 -7.27 6.46 -3.80
C PHE A 75 -6.55 7.72 -4.28
N LEU A 76 -5.58 7.59 -5.19
CA LEU A 76 -4.86 8.73 -5.77
C LEU A 76 -5.76 9.63 -6.61
N ILE A 77 -6.65 9.06 -7.42
CA ILE A 77 -7.63 9.81 -8.22
C ILE A 77 -8.57 10.60 -7.29
N TYR A 78 -9.12 9.95 -6.26
CA TYR A 78 -10.03 10.58 -5.30
C TYR A 78 -9.33 11.62 -4.42
N TRP A 79 -8.07 11.37 -4.05
CA TRP A 79 -7.21 12.33 -3.36
C TRP A 79 -6.90 13.55 -4.23
N SER A 80 -6.64 13.35 -5.53
CA SER A 80 -6.39 14.43 -6.47
C SER A 80 -7.63 15.33 -6.61
N MET A 81 -8.81 14.73 -6.80
CA MET A 81 -10.08 15.50 -6.81
C MET A 81 -10.26 16.28 -5.52
N ARG A 82 -10.01 15.67 -4.35
CA ARG A 82 -10.09 16.38 -3.06
C ARG A 82 -9.17 17.59 -2.99
N ASN A 83 -7.97 17.52 -3.57
CA ASN A 83 -7.03 18.64 -3.54
C ASN A 83 -7.49 19.79 -4.44
N GLU A 84 -8.23 19.50 -5.50
CA GLU A 84 -8.80 20.49 -6.41
C GLU A 84 -9.96 21.26 -5.79
N PHE A 85 -10.82 20.57 -5.04
CA PHE A 85 -11.93 21.17 -4.29
C PHE A 85 -11.55 21.67 -2.89
N GLY A 86 -10.31 21.45 -2.44
CA GLY A 86 -9.77 21.84 -1.13
C GLY A 86 -10.30 21.03 0.07
N THR A 87 -11.61 20.85 0.20
CA THR A 87 -12.24 20.13 1.32
C THR A 87 -13.11 18.95 0.88
N TRP A 88 -13.23 17.96 1.77
CA TRP A 88 -14.11 16.79 1.56
C TRP A 88 -15.59 17.15 1.48
N THR A 89 -16.00 18.21 2.19
CA THR A 89 -17.37 18.70 2.18
C THR A 89 -17.74 19.34 0.86
N ASP A 90 -16.80 20.08 0.26
CA ASP A 90 -16.99 20.75 -1.02
C ASP A 90 -16.99 19.74 -2.16
N LEU A 91 -16.08 18.75 -2.12
CA LEU A 91 -16.11 17.62 -3.06
C LEU A 91 -17.46 16.87 -3.02
N ARG A 92 -17.97 16.58 -1.82
CA ARG A 92 -19.27 15.91 -1.66
C ARG A 92 -20.42 16.78 -2.18
N ARG A 93 -20.37 18.09 -1.95
CA ARG A 93 -21.37 19.03 -2.46
C ARG A 93 -21.33 19.08 -4.00
N ALA A 94 -20.14 19.09 -4.59
CA ALA A 94 -19.95 19.07 -6.03
C ALA A 94 -20.55 17.81 -6.68
N HIS A 95 -20.40 16.63 -6.06
CA HIS A 95 -21.06 15.40 -6.52
C HIS A 95 -22.60 15.43 -6.44
N MET A 96 -23.18 16.34 -5.66
CA MET A 96 -24.63 16.47 -5.53
C MET A 96 -25.22 17.56 -6.43
N GLN A 97 -24.37 18.38 -7.07
CA GLN A 97 -24.82 19.42 -7.98
C GLN A 97 -25.05 18.85 -9.38
N LEU A 98 -26.23 19.14 -9.96
CA LEU A 98 -26.65 18.65 -11.28
C LEU A 98 -25.73 19.12 -12.42
N HIS A 99 -25.09 20.27 -12.26
CA HIS A 99 -24.16 20.82 -13.25
C HIS A 99 -22.88 19.95 -13.35
N ASN A 100 -22.41 19.39 -12.24
CA ASN A 100 -21.25 18.50 -12.16
C ASN A 100 -21.63 17.01 -12.36
N TRP A 101 -22.64 16.71 -13.19
CA TRP A 101 -23.11 15.32 -13.40
C TRP A 101 -22.00 14.42 -13.98
N THR A 102 -21.13 14.97 -14.82
CA THR A 102 -20.00 14.25 -15.44
C THR A 102 -19.02 13.72 -14.39
N LEU A 103 -18.73 14.52 -13.35
CA LEU A 103 -17.91 14.10 -12.21
C LEU A 103 -18.55 12.91 -11.50
N THR A 104 -19.85 12.99 -11.22
CA THR A 104 -20.60 11.94 -10.52
C THR A 104 -20.62 10.63 -11.31
N VAL A 105 -20.87 10.72 -12.62
CA VAL A 105 -20.86 9.57 -13.54
C VAL A 105 -19.47 8.96 -13.63
N PHE A 106 -18.43 9.78 -13.74
CA PHE A 106 -17.04 9.36 -13.76
C PHE A 106 -16.64 8.61 -12.47
N THR A 107 -16.94 9.18 -11.30
CA THR A 107 -16.68 8.52 -10.02
C THR A 107 -17.50 7.25 -9.83
N GLY A 108 -18.75 7.25 -10.32
CA GLY A 108 -19.62 6.09 -10.32
C GLY A 108 -19.06 4.93 -11.14
N PHE A 109 -18.62 5.20 -12.38
CA PHE A 109 -18.00 4.18 -13.23
C PHE A 109 -16.66 3.69 -12.71
N THR A 110 -15.86 4.58 -12.12
CA THR A 110 -14.58 4.18 -11.48
C THR A 110 -14.85 3.28 -10.27
N GLY A 111 -15.88 3.59 -9.47
CA GLY A 111 -16.35 2.73 -8.39
C GLY A 111 -16.86 1.38 -8.88
N LEU A 112 -17.65 1.34 -9.96
CA LEU A 112 -18.14 0.10 -10.56
C LEU A 112 -17.01 -0.76 -11.15
N LEU A 113 -15.99 -0.16 -11.74
CA LEU A 113 -14.79 -0.88 -12.20
C LEU A 113 -14.10 -1.62 -11.05
N ILE A 114 -13.98 -0.97 -9.90
CA ILE A 114 -13.39 -1.59 -8.71
C ILE A 114 -14.30 -2.66 -8.16
N LEU A 115 -15.60 -2.43 -8.16
CA LEU A 115 -16.57 -3.43 -7.72
C LEU A 115 -16.51 -4.67 -8.61
N SER A 116 -16.27 -4.51 -9.92
CA SER A 116 -16.03 -5.60 -10.87
C SER A 116 -14.73 -6.37 -10.59
N VAL A 117 -13.61 -5.65 -10.39
CA VAL A 117 -12.32 -6.29 -10.03
C VAL A 117 -12.40 -6.98 -8.66
N THR A 118 -13.08 -6.35 -7.71
CA THR A 118 -13.32 -6.90 -6.37
C THR A 118 -14.20 -8.14 -6.46
N HIS A 119 -15.25 -8.13 -7.28
CA HIS A 119 -16.13 -9.28 -7.45
C HIS A 119 -15.37 -10.50 -7.99
N LEU A 120 -14.54 -10.30 -9.04
CA LEU A 120 -13.67 -11.35 -9.60
C LEU A 120 -12.71 -11.92 -8.56
N VAL A 121 -12.27 -11.10 -7.61
CA VAL A 121 -11.36 -11.48 -6.53
C VAL A 121 -12.10 -12.18 -5.38
N THR A 122 -13.27 -11.69 -4.96
CA THR A 122 -14.07 -12.25 -3.86
C THR A 122 -14.66 -13.63 -4.15
N LEU A 123 -14.72 -14.04 -5.42
CA LEU A 123 -15.06 -15.42 -5.78
C LEU A 123 -13.94 -16.41 -5.42
N ASN A 124 -12.75 -15.92 -5.05
CA ASN A 124 -11.63 -16.72 -4.56
C ASN A 124 -11.27 -16.30 -3.13
N ASP A 125 -11.84 -16.97 -2.12
CA ASP A 125 -11.54 -16.74 -0.69
C ASP A 125 -10.02 -16.59 -0.38
N PRO A 126 -9.11 -17.38 -0.99
CA PRO A 126 -7.67 -17.23 -0.76
C PRO A 126 -7.09 -15.86 -1.14
N VAL A 127 -7.68 -15.16 -2.11
CA VAL A 127 -7.20 -13.85 -2.57
C VAL A 127 -7.57 -12.76 -1.57
N VAL A 128 -8.75 -12.86 -0.94
CA VAL A 128 -9.14 -11.94 0.15
C VAL A 128 -8.21 -12.11 1.35
N PHE A 129 -7.88 -13.35 1.71
CA PHE A 129 -6.90 -13.62 2.77
C PHE A 129 -5.50 -13.11 2.41
N LEU A 130 -5.02 -13.31 1.18
CA LEU A 130 -3.74 -12.75 0.72
C LEU A 130 -3.72 -11.22 0.80
N LEU A 131 -4.81 -10.55 0.41
CA LEU A 131 -4.91 -9.10 0.52
C LEU A 131 -4.86 -8.66 1.99
N LEU A 132 -5.55 -9.36 2.88
CA LEU A 132 -5.58 -9.07 4.30
C LEU A 132 -4.20 -9.28 4.94
N LEU A 133 -3.50 -10.36 4.60
CA LEU A 133 -2.13 -10.63 5.04
C LEU A 133 -1.15 -9.58 4.52
N THR A 134 -1.24 -9.23 3.23
CA THR A 134 -0.39 -8.21 2.60
C THR A 134 -0.62 -6.83 3.23
N GLY A 135 -1.89 -6.44 3.39
CA GLY A 135 -2.26 -5.19 4.05
C GLY A 135 -1.75 -5.13 5.49
N THR A 136 -1.80 -6.25 6.21
CA THR A 136 -1.28 -6.38 7.58
C THR A 136 0.24 -6.26 7.63
N ALA A 137 0.96 -6.85 6.67
CA ALA A 137 2.41 -6.72 6.55
C ALA A 137 2.81 -5.25 6.25
N VAL A 138 2.13 -4.60 5.31
CA VAL A 138 2.36 -3.17 4.99
C VAL A 138 2.04 -2.27 6.18
N PHE A 139 0.94 -2.52 6.88
CA PHE A 139 0.60 -1.79 8.10
C PHE A 139 1.67 -1.96 9.17
N SER A 140 2.16 -3.18 9.38
CA SER A 140 3.23 -3.48 10.34
C SER A 140 4.54 -2.77 9.97
N LEU A 141 4.87 -2.70 8.68
CA LEU A 141 6.01 -1.93 8.17
C LEU A 141 5.87 -0.43 8.48
N ILE A 142 4.72 0.17 8.18
CA ILE A 142 4.45 1.59 8.44
C ILE A 142 4.50 1.87 9.95
N ALA A 143 3.90 1.01 10.76
CA ALA A 143 3.92 1.13 12.22
C ALA A 143 5.35 1.06 12.77
N PHE A 144 6.12 0.06 12.37
CA PHE A 144 7.51 -0.11 12.81
C PHE A 144 8.38 1.08 12.40
N THR A 145 8.34 1.49 11.13
CA THR A 145 9.11 2.64 10.63
C THR A 145 8.72 3.94 11.32
N SER A 146 7.42 4.15 11.59
CA SER A 146 6.93 5.31 12.33
C SER A 146 7.46 5.35 13.77
N VAL A 147 7.50 4.20 14.45
CA VAL A 147 8.05 4.09 15.82
C VAL A 147 9.55 4.39 15.81
N VAL A 148 10.32 3.74 14.93
CA VAL A 148 11.77 3.94 14.80
C VAL A 148 12.08 5.40 14.47
N TYR A 149 11.34 6.00 13.53
CA TYR A 149 11.48 7.40 13.18
C TYR A 149 11.13 8.33 14.35
N GLY A 150 10.08 8.02 15.10
CA GLY A 150 9.69 8.72 16.32
C GLY A 150 10.76 8.66 17.41
N VAL A 151 11.46 7.53 17.56
CA VAL A 151 12.63 7.41 18.45
C VAL A 151 13.76 8.28 17.93
N GLY A 152 14.11 8.18 16.64
CA GLY A 152 15.22 8.93 16.03
C GLY A 152 15.04 10.45 16.02
N ARG A 153 13.80 10.94 16.13
CA ARG A 153 13.50 12.36 16.33
C ARG A 153 13.78 12.85 17.75
N ARG A 154 13.68 11.98 18.77
CA ARG A 154 13.94 12.32 20.18
C ARG A 154 15.42 12.25 20.55
N VAL A 155 16.24 11.56 19.75
CA VAL A 155 17.68 11.41 19.98
C VAL A 155 18.45 12.54 19.29
N PRO A 156 19.52 13.08 19.92
CA PRO A 156 20.40 14.08 19.29
C PRO A 156 20.89 13.65 17.91
N ARG A 157 21.01 14.57 16.96
CA ARG A 157 21.39 14.27 15.56
C ARG A 157 22.81 13.69 15.39
N SER A 158 23.66 13.78 16.42
CA SER A 158 25.02 13.25 16.41
C SER A 158 25.04 11.72 16.20
N PRO A 159 25.93 11.18 15.33
CA PRO A 159 26.04 9.75 15.07
C PRO A 159 26.32 8.92 16.33
N LEU A 160 27.10 9.47 17.26
CA LEU A 160 27.45 8.86 18.54
C LEU A 160 26.24 8.50 19.42
N TRP A 161 25.13 9.22 19.26
CA TRP A 161 23.90 8.94 20.03
C TRP A 161 22.88 8.17 19.20
N ARG A 162 22.77 8.43 17.89
CA ARG A 162 21.81 7.76 17.02
C ARG A 162 22.11 6.28 16.78
N ILE A 163 23.37 5.93 16.53
CA ILE A 163 23.74 4.55 16.23
C ILE A 163 23.45 3.62 17.43
N PRO A 164 23.93 3.90 18.66
CA PRO A 164 23.67 3.02 19.78
C PRO A 164 22.20 2.99 20.20
N THR A 165 21.48 4.12 20.12
CA THR A 165 20.04 4.13 20.45
C THR A 165 19.23 3.28 19.47
N MET A 166 19.48 3.39 18.17
CA MET A 166 18.81 2.56 17.17
C MET A 166 19.18 1.08 17.32
N PHE A 167 20.44 0.79 17.60
CA PHE A 167 20.90 -0.57 17.88
C PHE A 167 20.16 -1.19 19.08
N VAL A 168 20.03 -0.45 20.19
CA VAL A 168 19.32 -0.91 21.38
C VAL A 168 17.84 -1.12 21.10
N VAL A 169 17.16 -0.16 20.47
CA VAL A 169 15.73 -0.30 20.15
C VAL A 169 15.48 -1.47 19.22
N CYS A 170 16.25 -1.63 18.16
CA CYS A 170 16.08 -2.75 17.23
C CYS A 170 16.42 -4.09 17.89
N SER A 171 17.42 -4.14 18.78
CA SER A 171 17.74 -5.35 19.57
C SER A 171 16.61 -5.74 20.52
N VAL A 172 16.02 -4.77 21.23
CA VAL A 172 14.88 -5.02 22.13
C VAL A 172 13.68 -5.53 21.33
N VAL A 173 13.34 -4.87 20.20
CA VAL A 173 12.23 -5.31 19.35
C VAL A 173 12.49 -6.71 18.79
N LEU A 174 13.72 -7.00 18.36
CA LEU A 174 14.08 -8.33 17.87
C LEU A 174 13.97 -9.40 18.97
N ALA A 175 14.46 -9.11 20.18
CA ALA A 175 14.38 -10.03 21.31
C ALA A 175 12.92 -10.30 21.74
N VAL A 176 12.10 -9.24 21.84
CA VAL A 176 10.68 -9.36 22.19
C VAL A 176 9.91 -10.13 21.11
N SER A 177 10.12 -9.81 19.83
CA SER A 177 9.45 -10.53 18.74
C SER A 177 9.86 -12.00 18.67
N ALA A 178 11.14 -12.31 18.89
CA ALA A 178 11.62 -13.69 18.98
C ALA A 178 11.04 -14.44 20.18
N TYR A 179 10.93 -13.79 21.34
CA TYR A 179 10.28 -14.35 22.53
C TYR A 179 8.80 -14.66 22.26
N VAL A 180 8.05 -13.70 21.68
CA VAL A 180 6.64 -13.88 21.33
C VAL A 180 6.48 -15.06 20.37
N ARG A 181 7.32 -15.13 19.33
CA ARG A 181 7.29 -16.22 18.36
C ARG A 181 7.56 -17.58 19.01
N ASN A 182 8.58 -17.68 19.85
CA ASN A 182 8.99 -18.96 20.42
C ASN A 182 8.07 -19.44 21.55
N GLN A 183 7.50 -18.55 22.35
CA GLN A 183 6.70 -18.92 23.51
C GLN A 183 5.21 -19.03 23.21
N TYR A 184 4.68 -18.15 22.35
CA TYR A 184 3.23 -18.07 22.12
C TYR A 184 2.82 -18.61 20.75
N LEU A 185 3.71 -18.62 19.76
CA LEU A 185 3.36 -18.99 18.38
C LEU A 185 4.00 -20.30 17.91
N ALA A 186 4.95 -20.88 18.66
CA ALA A 186 5.69 -22.07 18.24
C ALA A 186 4.86 -23.36 18.20
N GLY A 187 3.78 -23.44 19.00
CA GLY A 187 2.88 -24.59 19.04
C GLY A 187 1.65 -24.48 18.13
N ILE A 188 1.56 -23.42 17.33
CA ILE A 188 0.39 -23.17 16.48
C ILE A 188 0.68 -23.73 15.08
N GLU A 189 -0.10 -24.72 14.65
CA GLU A 189 -0.04 -25.21 13.27
C GLU A 189 -0.47 -24.10 12.31
N ILE A 190 0.43 -23.74 11.38
CA ILE A 190 0.16 -22.75 10.34
C ILE A 190 -0.84 -23.38 9.38
N THR A 191 -2.11 -22.98 9.51
CA THR A 191 -3.17 -23.36 8.56
C THR A 191 -2.82 -22.78 7.19
N THR A 192 -3.03 -23.53 6.11
CA THR A 192 -2.75 -22.98 4.78
C THR A 192 -3.80 -21.95 4.39
N ILE A 193 -3.45 -20.99 3.53
CA ILE A 193 -4.38 -19.93 3.08
C ILE A 193 -5.65 -20.53 2.42
N GLN A 194 -5.55 -21.77 1.91
CA GLN A 194 -6.66 -22.49 1.27
C GLN A 194 -7.69 -23.01 2.29
N ASP A 195 -7.29 -23.19 3.55
CA ASP A 195 -8.13 -23.75 4.62
C ASP A 195 -8.74 -22.67 5.53
N LEU A 196 -8.42 -21.39 5.27
CA LEU A 196 -8.99 -20.27 6.03
C LEU A 196 -10.44 -20.04 5.64
N THR A 197 -11.29 -19.83 6.63
CA THR A 197 -12.71 -19.56 6.43
C THR A 197 -13.17 -18.41 7.33
N PHE A 198 -14.01 -17.52 6.80
CA PHE A 198 -14.61 -16.45 7.60
C PHE A 198 -15.61 -16.96 8.66
N ALA A 199 -16.01 -18.24 8.58
CA ALA A 199 -16.85 -18.88 9.59
C ALA A 199 -16.10 -19.21 10.89
N ASP A 200 -14.77 -19.36 10.82
CA ASP A 200 -13.91 -19.54 12.00
C ASP A 200 -12.82 -18.45 12.03
N PRO A 201 -13.01 -17.38 12.84
CA PRO A 201 -12.10 -16.24 12.84
C PRO A 201 -10.76 -16.53 13.55
N VAL A 202 -10.66 -17.60 14.34
CA VAL A 202 -9.47 -17.84 15.19
C VAL A 202 -8.21 -18.09 14.35
N PRO A 203 -8.20 -18.99 13.35
CA PRO A 203 -7.05 -19.20 12.46
C PRO A 203 -6.61 -17.93 11.72
N ILE A 204 -7.57 -17.08 11.32
CA ILE A 204 -7.30 -15.82 10.64
C ILE A 204 -6.51 -14.88 11.57
N VAL A 205 -6.98 -14.69 12.81
CA VAL A 205 -6.30 -13.83 13.79
C VAL A 205 -4.90 -14.34 14.12
N LEU A 206 -4.74 -15.65 14.25
CA LEU A 206 -3.43 -16.27 14.51
C LEU A 206 -2.46 -16.06 13.34
N MET A 207 -2.93 -16.26 12.10
CA MET A 207 -2.11 -16.03 10.92
C MET A 207 -1.71 -14.56 10.79
N LEU A 208 -2.64 -13.64 11.04
CA LEU A 208 -2.32 -12.21 11.04
C LEU A 208 -1.31 -11.84 12.11
N THR A 209 -1.47 -12.36 13.31
CA THR A 209 -0.53 -12.14 14.41
C THR A 209 0.85 -12.67 14.05
N MET A 210 0.95 -13.86 13.44
CA MET A 210 2.21 -14.40 12.93
C MET A 210 2.83 -13.49 11.87
N VAL A 211 2.05 -12.99 10.91
CA VAL A 211 2.56 -12.07 9.87
C VAL A 211 3.07 -10.77 10.48
N ILE A 212 2.35 -10.18 11.45
CA ILE A 212 2.78 -8.97 12.17
C ILE A 212 4.13 -9.24 12.86
N VAL A 213 4.20 -10.30 13.67
CA VAL A 213 5.41 -10.63 14.44
C VAL A 213 6.58 -10.93 13.52
N ALA A 214 6.38 -11.72 12.45
CA ALA A 214 7.41 -12.04 11.48
C ALA A 214 7.90 -10.79 10.74
N THR A 215 6.99 -9.91 10.31
CA THR A 215 7.34 -8.67 9.61
C THR A 215 8.14 -7.74 10.51
N ILE A 216 7.71 -7.53 11.76
CA ILE A 216 8.44 -6.71 12.74
C ILE A 216 9.81 -7.32 13.04
N GLN A 217 9.89 -8.64 13.22
CA GLN A 217 11.15 -9.35 13.46
C GLN A 217 12.13 -9.16 12.31
N SER A 218 11.67 -9.34 11.06
CA SER A 218 12.49 -9.13 9.86
C SER A 218 12.97 -7.68 9.73
N LEU A 219 12.09 -6.70 9.97
CA LEU A 219 12.46 -5.29 9.89
C LEU A 219 13.44 -4.88 10.99
N ALA A 220 13.28 -5.39 12.21
CA ALA A 220 14.21 -5.18 13.30
C ALA A 220 15.59 -5.77 12.98
N ALA A 221 15.63 -6.98 12.38
CA ALA A 221 16.88 -7.61 11.96
C ALA A 221 17.59 -6.80 10.86
N VAL A 222 16.85 -6.38 9.82
CA VAL A 222 17.41 -5.54 8.74
C VAL A 222 17.93 -4.20 9.29
N SER A 223 17.18 -3.58 10.20
CA SER A 223 17.57 -2.31 10.83
C SER A 223 18.82 -2.48 11.70
N LEU A 224 18.96 -3.61 12.39
CA LEU A 224 20.16 -3.95 13.15
C LEU A 224 21.39 -4.08 12.24
N ILE A 225 21.27 -4.84 11.16
CA ILE A 225 22.33 -5.00 10.17
C ILE A 225 22.72 -3.63 9.60
N ALA A 226 21.74 -2.80 9.25
CA ALA A 226 21.98 -1.44 8.76
C ALA A 226 22.71 -0.57 9.79
N THR A 227 22.36 -0.65 11.08
CA THR A 227 23.09 0.08 12.13
C THR A 227 24.53 -0.37 12.31
N ILE A 228 24.81 -1.68 12.20
CA ILE A 228 26.17 -2.23 12.28
C ILE A 228 27.01 -1.76 11.09
N LEU A 229 26.46 -1.84 9.87
CA LEU A 229 27.11 -1.37 8.65
C LEU A 229 27.25 0.16 8.60
N GLY A 230 26.43 0.91 9.33
CA GLY A 230 26.54 2.36 9.43
C GLY A 230 27.79 2.84 10.18
N ILE A 231 28.34 2.04 11.10
CA ILE A 231 29.53 2.37 11.90
C ILE A 231 30.76 2.64 11.02
N PRO A 232 31.19 1.73 10.11
CA PRO A 232 32.34 1.97 9.26
C PRO A 232 32.15 3.14 8.29
N ILE A 233 30.92 3.37 7.80
CA ILE A 233 30.60 4.48 6.89
C ILE A 233 30.84 5.82 7.60
N VAL A 234 30.27 5.98 8.80
CA VAL A 234 30.45 7.20 9.59
C VAL A 234 31.91 7.40 10.00
N ALA A 235 32.65 6.33 10.30
CA ALA A 235 34.07 6.41 10.61
C ALA A 235 34.89 6.92 9.41
N ILE A 236 34.61 6.44 8.20
CA ILE A 236 35.27 6.87 6.96
C ILE A 236 34.93 8.34 6.65
N ASP A 237 33.66 8.74 6.79
CA ASP A 237 33.23 10.11 6.52
C ASP A 237 33.84 11.12 7.51
N LYS A 238 34.05 10.69 8.77
CA LYS A 238 34.75 11.49 9.77
C LYS A 238 36.24 11.64 9.45
N ILE A 239 36.89 10.60 8.93
CA ILE A 239 38.28 10.66 8.44
C ILE A 239 38.40 11.57 7.22
N ARG A 240 37.38 11.61 6.36
CA ARG A 240 37.32 12.46 5.16
C ARG A 240 36.94 13.93 5.43
N GLY A 241 36.58 14.27 6.68
CA GLY A 241 36.14 15.62 7.05
C GLY A 241 34.78 16.02 6.48
N VAL A 242 33.97 15.06 6.02
CA VAL A 242 32.65 15.31 5.41
C VAL A 242 31.53 15.26 6.45
N SER A 243 31.72 14.52 7.55
CA SER A 243 30.79 14.49 8.68
C SER A 243 31.30 15.30 9.88
N PRO A 244 30.46 16.09 10.57
CA PRO A 244 30.82 16.71 11.84
C PRO A 244 31.05 15.68 12.97
#